data_AF-A0A7V0XHN7-F1
#
_entry.id   AF-A0A7V0XHN7-F1
#
_cell.length_a   1.000
_cell.length_b   1.000
_cell.length_c   1.000
_cell.angle_alpha   90.00
_cell.angle_beta   90.00
_cell.angle_gamma   90.00
#
_symmetry.space_group_name_H-M   'P 1'
#
loop_
_entity.id
_entity.type
_entity.pdbx_description
1 polymer ?
#
loop_
_entity_poly.entity_id
_entity_poly.type
_entity_poly.pdbx_seq_one_letter_code
_entity_poly.pdbx_strand_id
1 'polypeptide(L)'
;MKKTCFLMIFIAAFLLAKTPQEEFLDPMLLGMPETIRHSSFSTEDEKMVFREETDSFRIDINSEKMVRHGFRIQLAATPSLAQAEELERRALDIFGNEVYLVFESPNYKVRVGNFLTTRDAEDLIRLARLNGFPRAWTVPSDIIINNLNRRY
;
A
#
# COMPACT_ATOMS: atom_id res chain seq x y z
N MET A 1 27.69 45.16 25.28
CA MET A 1 28.43 44.18 24.45
C MET A 1 27.87 42.76 24.60
N LYS A 2 26.68 42.44 24.04
CA LYS A 2 26.11 41.07 24.03
C LYS A 2 25.02 40.93 22.95
N LYS A 3 25.34 41.03 21.66
CA LYS A 3 24.35 40.79 20.57
C LYS A 3 24.90 40.09 19.31
N THR A 4 26.17 39.74 19.25
CA THR A 4 26.77 39.10 18.05
C THR A 4 26.94 37.58 18.14
N CYS A 5 26.61 36.93 19.26
CA CYS A 5 26.88 35.51 19.45
C CYS A 5 25.75 34.57 18.97
N PHE A 6 24.50 35.05 18.89
CA PHE A 6 23.36 34.16 18.59
C PHE A 6 23.24 33.80 17.10
N LEU A 7 23.74 34.67 16.21
CA LEU A 7 23.69 34.44 14.75
C LEU A 7 24.74 33.40 14.29
N MET A 8 25.86 33.26 15.00
CA MET A 8 26.93 32.31 14.63
C MET A 8 26.60 30.87 15.04
N ILE A 9 25.77 30.66 16.06
CA ILE A 9 25.37 29.33 16.51
C ILE A 9 24.37 28.69 15.54
N PHE A 10 23.52 29.49 14.87
CA PHE A 10 22.56 28.98 13.90
C PHE A 10 23.19 28.55 12.56
N ILE A 11 24.30 29.18 12.16
CA ILE A 11 25.03 28.81 10.94
C ILE A 11 25.85 27.53 11.14
N ALA A 12 26.35 27.28 12.36
CA ALA A 12 27.16 26.11 12.67
C ALA A 12 26.36 24.79 12.67
N ALA A 13 25.05 24.82 12.94
CA ALA A 13 24.20 23.62 12.93
C ALA A 13 23.80 23.16 11.51
N PHE A 14 23.89 24.05 10.51
CA PHE A 14 23.57 23.71 9.12
C PHE A 14 24.70 22.95 8.41
N LEU A 15 25.91 22.96 8.98
CA LEU A 15 27.11 22.35 8.40
C LEU A 15 27.39 20.93 8.89
N LEU A 16 26.53 20.34 9.75
CA LEU A 16 26.73 18.98 10.30
C LEU A 16 25.66 17.94 9.89
N ALA A 17 24.87 18.21 8.86
CA ALA A 17 23.91 17.24 8.34
C ALA A 17 24.11 17.03 6.83
N LYS A 18 25.26 16.46 6.46
CA LYS A 18 25.43 15.82 5.16
C LYS A 18 25.99 14.43 5.42
N THR A 19 25.11 13.44 5.58
CA THR A 19 25.48 12.04 5.50
C THR A 19 26.03 11.78 4.09
N PRO A 20 27.23 11.22 3.92
CA PRO A 20 27.66 10.76 2.61
C PRO A 20 26.75 9.59 2.22
N GLN A 21 25.90 9.78 1.21
CA GLN A 21 25.36 8.64 0.49
C GLN A 21 26.42 8.21 -0.52
N GLU A 22 27.25 7.26 -0.11
CA GLU A 22 28.07 6.46 -1.03
C GLU A 22 27.29 5.17 -1.30
N GLU A 23 26.25 5.26 -2.11
CA GLU A 23 25.61 4.08 -2.72
C GLU A 23 25.51 4.30 -4.23
N PHE A 24 26.64 4.62 -4.85
CA PHE A 24 26.82 4.27 -6.25
C PHE A 24 27.10 2.77 -6.28
N LEU A 25 26.08 1.99 -6.61
CA LEU A 25 26.23 0.55 -6.84
C LEU A 25 27.16 0.36 -8.04
N ASP A 26 28.43 0.03 -7.77
CA ASP A 26 29.38 -0.30 -8.83
C ASP A 26 28.91 -1.57 -9.54
N PRO A 27 28.53 -1.50 -10.83
CA PRO A 27 28.00 -2.65 -11.57
C PRO A 27 29.05 -3.76 -11.77
N MET A 28 30.30 -3.51 -11.39
CA MET A 28 31.44 -4.42 -11.53
C MET A 28 31.72 -5.27 -10.27
N LEU A 29 31.06 -4.97 -9.13
CA LEU A 29 31.21 -5.73 -7.88
C LEU A 29 30.35 -7.01 -7.81
N LEU A 30 29.48 -7.22 -8.80
CA LEU A 30 28.82 -8.50 -9.01
C LEU A 30 29.80 -9.44 -9.73
N GLY A 31 30.64 -10.14 -8.96
CA GLY A 31 31.49 -11.21 -9.49
C GLY A 31 30.64 -12.20 -10.28
N MET A 32 30.74 -12.12 -11.61
CA MET A 32 30.04 -13.03 -12.52
C MET A 32 30.67 -14.41 -12.31
N PRO A 33 29.94 -15.47 -11.93
CA PRO A 33 30.44 -16.80 -12.21
C PRO A 33 30.54 -16.93 -13.74
N GLU A 34 31.78 -17.10 -14.21
CA GLU A 34 32.10 -17.32 -15.61
C GLU A 34 31.22 -18.41 -16.22
N THR A 35 30.85 -18.18 -17.49
CA THR A 35 30.44 -19.19 -18.47
C THR A 35 28.97 -19.64 -18.46
N ILE A 36 28.07 -18.76 -18.92
CA ILE A 36 26.93 -19.26 -19.70
C ILE A 36 27.43 -19.42 -21.14
N ARG A 37 27.70 -20.67 -21.54
CA ARG A 37 27.94 -21.02 -22.94
C ARG A 37 26.73 -20.57 -23.75
N HIS A 38 26.92 -19.61 -24.65
CA HIS A 38 25.98 -19.37 -25.74
C HIS A 38 26.12 -20.53 -26.72
N SER A 39 25.36 -21.61 -26.54
CA SER A 39 25.09 -22.55 -27.62
C SER A 39 23.97 -21.98 -28.49
N SER A 40 24.34 -21.73 -29.73
CA SER A 40 23.52 -21.30 -30.85
C SER A 40 22.21 -22.07 -31.01
N PHE A 41 21.17 -21.29 -31.34
CA PHE A 41 19.93 -21.63 -32.05
C PHE A 41 19.89 -23.03 -32.70
N SER A 42 18.94 -23.84 -32.26
CA SER A 42 18.20 -24.75 -33.13
C SER A 42 16.73 -24.69 -32.72
N THR A 43 15.90 -24.46 -33.73
CA THR A 43 14.44 -24.39 -33.66
C THR A 43 13.84 -25.74 -33.24
N GLU A 44 12.58 -25.67 -32.80
CA GLU A 44 11.68 -26.76 -32.43
C GLU A 44 11.77 -27.27 -30.97
N ASP A 45 10.60 -27.26 -30.31
CA ASP A 45 10.27 -27.86 -29.01
C ASP A 45 10.63 -27.11 -27.72
N GLU A 46 10.01 -25.96 -27.45
CA GLU A 46 9.65 -25.61 -26.06
C GLU A 46 8.24 -25.00 -25.98
N LYS A 47 7.31 -25.75 -25.37
CA LYS A 47 6.05 -25.23 -24.85
C LYS A 47 6.38 -24.06 -23.92
N MET A 48 5.93 -22.87 -24.25
CA MET A 48 5.80 -21.75 -23.32
C MET A 48 5.04 -22.23 -22.08
N VAL A 49 5.77 -22.52 -21.01
CA VAL A 49 5.22 -22.59 -19.66
C VAL A 49 4.91 -21.15 -19.30
N PHE A 50 3.67 -20.74 -19.56
CA PHE A 50 3.04 -19.63 -18.84
C PHE A 50 3.22 -19.96 -17.35
N ARG A 51 4.19 -19.31 -16.71
CA ARG A 51 4.26 -19.29 -15.26
C ARG A 51 3.13 -18.38 -14.82
N GLU A 52 1.94 -18.98 -14.72
CA GLU A 52 0.86 -18.43 -13.95
C GLU A 52 1.38 -18.35 -12.52
N GLU A 53 1.93 -17.19 -12.18
CA GLU A 53 2.19 -16.81 -10.81
C GLU A 53 0.81 -16.65 -10.16
N THR A 54 0.20 -17.79 -9.85
CA THR A 54 -0.96 -17.85 -8.97
C THR A 54 -0.42 -17.43 -7.62
N ASP A 55 -0.46 -16.11 -7.40
CA ASP A 55 -0.35 -15.47 -6.10
C ASP A 55 -1.13 -16.33 -5.11
N SER A 56 -0.40 -17.11 -4.34
CA SER A 56 -0.92 -18.27 -3.61
C SER A 56 -1.79 -17.75 -2.49
N PHE A 57 -3.04 -17.55 -2.84
CA PHE A 57 -4.15 -17.18 -1.99
C PHE A 57 -4.22 -18.20 -0.85
N ARG A 58 -3.90 -17.77 0.39
CA ARG A 58 -4.01 -18.61 1.59
C ARG A 58 -5.50 -18.83 1.88
N ILE A 59 -6.12 -19.77 1.17
CA ILE A 59 -7.48 -20.23 1.49
C ILE A 59 -7.35 -21.16 2.69
N ASP A 60 -7.65 -20.66 3.88
CA ASP A 60 -8.07 -21.56 4.94
C ASP A 60 -9.49 -22.02 4.61
N ILE A 61 -9.61 -23.22 4.05
CA ILE A 61 -10.89 -23.85 3.70
C ILE A 61 -11.81 -24.04 4.92
N ASN A 62 -11.30 -23.90 6.15
CA ASN A 62 -12.07 -24.01 7.39
C ASN A 62 -12.47 -22.64 7.98
N SER A 63 -12.05 -21.51 7.40
CA SER A 63 -12.42 -20.19 7.92
C SER A 63 -13.77 -19.72 7.38
N GLU A 64 -14.59 -19.14 8.27
CA GLU A 64 -15.87 -18.49 7.92
C GLU A 64 -15.68 -17.28 7.00
N LYS A 65 -14.47 -16.73 6.97
CA LYS A 65 -14.07 -15.57 6.20
C LYS A 65 -12.91 -15.94 5.29
N MET A 66 -13.01 -15.60 4.01
CA MET A 66 -11.91 -15.73 3.06
C MET A 66 -11.44 -14.35 2.64
N VAL A 67 -10.14 -14.21 2.35
CA VAL A 67 -9.62 -13.00 1.69
C VAL A 67 -9.99 -13.07 0.20
N ARG A 68 -10.05 -11.98 -0.56
CA ARG A 68 -10.08 -12.00 -2.04
C ARG A 68 -9.55 -10.67 -2.57
N HIS A 69 -9.04 -10.67 -3.79
CA HIS A 69 -8.71 -9.44 -4.51
C HIS A 69 -9.98 -8.67 -4.84
N GLY A 70 -10.05 -7.42 -4.41
CA GLY A 70 -11.19 -6.54 -4.60
C GLY A 70 -10.81 -5.08 -4.41
N PHE A 71 -11.75 -4.29 -3.89
CA PHE A 71 -11.64 -2.84 -3.77
C PHE A 71 -12.13 -2.36 -2.41
N ARG A 72 -11.48 -1.31 -1.91
CA ARG A 72 -11.96 -0.49 -0.79
C ARG A 72 -12.05 0.95 -1.23
N ILE A 73 -12.72 1.79 -0.45
CA ILE A 73 -12.78 3.23 -0.72
C ILE A 73 -11.84 3.93 0.25
N GLN A 74 -10.84 4.65 -0.27
CA GLN A 74 -9.98 5.50 0.56
C GLN A 74 -10.68 6.83 0.80
N LEU A 75 -10.94 7.15 2.06
CA LEU A 75 -11.61 8.37 2.50
C LEU A 75 -10.63 9.54 2.68
N ALA A 76 -9.47 9.26 3.29
CA ALA A 76 -8.46 10.25 3.59
C ALA A 76 -7.07 9.63 3.74
N ALA A 77 -6.04 10.46 3.64
CA ALA A 77 -4.66 10.13 3.99
C ALA A 77 -4.04 11.32 4.73
N THR A 78 -3.46 11.09 5.90
CA THR A 78 -2.86 12.14 6.75
C THR A 78 -1.59 11.63 7.43
N PRO A 79 -0.55 12.47 7.60
CA PRO A 79 0.65 12.08 8.34
C PRO A 79 0.43 12.06 9.87
N SER A 80 -0.68 12.61 10.36
CA SER A 80 -0.99 12.70 11.79
C SER A 80 -1.89 11.55 12.24
N LEU A 81 -1.40 10.71 13.16
CA LEU A 81 -2.17 9.62 13.75
C LEU A 81 -3.46 10.12 14.40
N ALA A 82 -3.39 11.17 15.22
CA ALA A 82 -4.55 11.72 15.92
C ALA A 82 -5.67 12.18 14.95
N GLN A 83 -5.30 12.81 13.83
CA GLN A 83 -6.28 13.17 12.80
C GLN A 83 -6.87 11.93 12.12
N ALA A 84 -6.06 10.89 11.92
CA ALA A 84 -6.50 9.66 11.29
C ALA A 84 -7.49 8.88 12.17
N GLU A 85 -7.25 8.82 13.48
CA GLU A 85 -8.16 8.24 14.47
C GLU A 85 -9.50 9.01 14.55
N GLU A 86 -9.44 10.35 14.48
CA GLU A 86 -10.67 11.16 14.41
C GLU A 86 -11.46 10.88 13.13
N LEU A 87 -10.78 10.79 11.98
CA LEU A 87 -11.37 10.44 10.69
C LEU A 87 -11.99 9.03 10.71
N GLU A 88 -11.29 8.06 11.29
CA GLU A 88 -11.77 6.69 11.48
C GLU A 88 -13.05 6.66 12.32
N ARG A 89 -13.05 7.34 13.47
CA ARG A 89 -14.25 7.41 14.33
C ARG A 89 -15.44 8.02 13.59
N ARG A 90 -15.24 9.13 12.88
CA ARG A 90 -16.30 9.72 12.06
C ARG A 90 -16.79 8.77 10.97
N ALA A 91 -15.88 8.05 10.32
CA ALA A 91 -16.25 7.07 9.32
C ALA A 91 -17.05 5.90 9.92
N LEU A 92 -16.68 5.41 11.11
CA LEU A 92 -17.43 4.39 11.84
C LEU A 92 -18.85 4.88 12.19
N ASP A 93 -19.00 6.13 12.61
CA ASP A 93 -20.32 6.71 12.91
C ASP A 93 -21.23 6.80 11.66
N ILE A 94 -20.65 7.05 10.47
CA ILE A 94 -21.40 7.24 9.22
C ILE A 94 -21.69 5.93 8.50
N PHE A 95 -20.67 5.06 8.36
CA PHE A 95 -20.73 3.84 7.54
C PHE A 95 -20.95 2.58 8.37
N GLY A 96 -20.81 2.67 9.69
CA GLY A 96 -20.92 1.53 10.59
C GLY A 96 -19.63 0.72 10.62
N ASN A 97 -19.72 -0.56 10.26
CA ASN A 97 -18.60 -1.49 10.26
C ASN A 97 -17.76 -1.41 8.97
N GLU A 98 -16.62 -2.12 8.96
CA GLU A 98 -15.68 -2.21 7.81
C GLU A 98 -14.88 -0.93 7.50
N VAL A 99 -14.54 -0.15 8.54
CA VAL A 99 -13.56 0.93 8.44
C VAL A 99 -12.18 0.41 8.85
N TYR A 100 -11.14 0.85 8.14
CA TYR A 100 -9.76 0.40 8.32
C TYR A 100 -8.81 1.60 8.38
N LEU A 101 -7.97 1.64 9.41
CA LEU A 101 -6.85 2.57 9.52
C LEU A 101 -5.55 1.83 9.19
N VAL A 102 -4.92 2.20 8.07
CA VAL A 102 -3.69 1.54 7.57
C VAL A 102 -2.55 2.56 7.52
N PHE A 103 -1.41 2.24 8.14
CA PHE A 103 -0.21 3.04 8.00
C PHE A 103 0.60 2.60 6.78
N GLU A 104 0.75 3.51 5.81
CA GLU A 104 1.63 3.35 4.66
C GLU A 104 2.52 4.58 4.58
N SER A 105 3.80 4.41 4.92
CA SER A 105 4.76 5.51 5.07
C SER A 105 4.66 6.53 3.94
N PRO A 106 4.53 7.84 4.24
CA PRO A 106 4.54 8.48 5.56
C PRO A 106 3.14 8.75 6.16
N ASN A 107 2.08 8.14 5.63
CA ASN A 107 0.69 8.54 5.95
C ASN A 107 -0.14 7.40 6.55
N TYR A 108 -1.08 7.79 7.41
CA TYR A 108 -2.21 6.97 7.82
C TYR A 108 -3.35 7.14 6.83
N LYS A 109 -3.82 6.03 6.26
CA LYS A 109 -4.91 5.96 5.27
C LYS A 109 -6.15 5.39 5.93
N VAL A 110 -7.26 6.12 5.83
CA VAL A 110 -8.57 5.64 6.28
C VAL A 110 -9.32 5.07 5.07
N ARG A 111 -9.68 3.79 5.13
CA ARG A 111 -10.39 3.06 4.07
C ARG A 111 -11.69 2.48 4.60
N VAL A 112 -12.68 2.27 3.74
CA VAL A 112 -13.98 1.69 4.11
C VAL A 112 -14.49 0.67 3.09
N GLY A 113 -15.19 -0.33 3.61
CA GLY A 113 -15.93 -1.35 2.88
C GLY A 113 -15.08 -2.48 2.31
N ASN A 114 -15.76 -3.46 1.73
CA ASN A 114 -15.19 -4.62 1.03
C ASN A 114 -15.98 -4.87 -0.26
N PHE A 115 -15.48 -4.42 -1.41
CA PHE A 115 -16.19 -4.47 -2.70
C PHE A 115 -15.49 -5.39 -3.71
N LEU A 116 -16.25 -6.23 -4.41
CA LEU A 116 -15.68 -7.11 -5.44
C LEU A 116 -15.44 -6.36 -6.75
N THR A 117 -16.30 -5.38 -7.07
CA THR A 117 -16.17 -4.55 -8.27
C THR A 117 -16.15 -3.07 -7.93
N THR A 118 -15.57 -2.26 -8.81
CA THR A 118 -15.59 -0.80 -8.68
C THR A 118 -17.00 -0.23 -8.74
N ARG A 119 -17.90 -0.86 -9.52
CA ARG A 119 -19.30 -0.46 -9.63
C ARG A 119 -20.02 -0.56 -8.29
N ASP A 120 -19.77 -1.63 -7.54
CA ASP A 120 -20.40 -1.83 -6.22
C ASP A 120 -19.98 -0.75 -5.20
N ALA A 121 -18.82 -0.12 -5.42
CA ALA A 121 -18.27 0.93 -4.56
C ALA A 121 -18.79 2.34 -4.92
N GLU A 122 -19.43 2.54 -6.09
CA GLU A 122 -19.82 3.88 -6.55
C GLU A 122 -20.82 4.58 -5.62
N ASP A 123 -21.80 3.84 -5.10
CA ASP A 123 -22.82 4.37 -4.20
C ASP A 123 -22.20 4.84 -2.88
N LEU A 124 -21.29 4.05 -2.31
CA LEU A 124 -20.62 4.43 -1.06
C LEU A 124 -19.63 5.58 -1.27
N ILE A 125 -19.02 5.70 -2.45
CA ILE A 125 -18.23 6.90 -2.80
C ILE A 125 -19.11 8.15 -2.82
N ARG A 126 -20.29 8.08 -3.46
CA ARG A 126 -21.23 9.21 -3.50
C ARG A 126 -21.64 9.61 -2.08
N LEU A 127 -22.01 8.63 -1.27
CA LEU A 127 -22.35 8.85 0.15
C LEU A 127 -21.18 9.48 0.91
N ALA A 128 -19.96 8.98 0.73
CA ALA A 128 -18.78 9.50 1.41
C ALA A 128 -18.48 10.96 1.04
N ARG A 129 -18.62 11.31 -0.24
CA ARG A 129 -18.43 12.69 -0.70
C ARG A 129 -19.46 13.65 -0.10
N LEU A 130 -20.71 13.21 0.04
CA LEU A 130 -21.77 13.98 0.68
C LEU A 130 -21.54 14.15 2.19
N ASN A 131 -20.89 13.18 2.84
CA ASN A 131 -20.62 13.18 4.29
C ASN A 131 -19.23 13.73 4.66
N GLY A 132 -18.65 14.60 3.83
CA GLY A 132 -17.42 15.33 4.18
C GLY A 132 -16.12 14.63 3.82
N PHE A 133 -16.16 13.58 2.98
CA PHE A 133 -14.97 12.96 2.37
C PHE A 133 -14.93 13.24 0.85
N PRO A 134 -14.72 14.50 0.41
CA PRO A 134 -14.85 14.89 -0.99
C PRO A 134 -13.82 14.21 -1.92
N ARG A 135 -12.69 13.76 -1.36
CA ARG A 135 -11.62 13.07 -2.07
C ARG A 135 -11.74 11.55 -2.03
N ALA A 136 -12.91 11.00 -1.68
CA ALA A 136 -13.13 9.57 -1.65
C ALA A 136 -12.98 8.93 -3.06
N TRP A 137 -12.22 7.83 -3.13
CA TRP A 137 -11.94 7.08 -4.37
C TRP A 137 -11.67 5.59 -4.10
N THR A 138 -11.91 4.74 -5.09
CA THR A 138 -11.66 3.29 -5.01
C THR A 138 -10.18 2.94 -5.11
N VAL A 139 -9.70 2.07 -4.23
CA VAL A 139 -8.35 1.49 -4.24
C VAL A 139 -8.43 -0.04 -4.33
N PRO A 140 -7.61 -0.70 -5.17
CA PRO A 140 -7.47 -2.16 -5.11
C PRO A 140 -6.94 -2.60 -3.73
N SER A 141 -7.47 -3.68 -3.19
CA SER A 141 -7.08 -4.21 -1.89
C SER A 141 -7.55 -5.65 -1.73
N ASP A 142 -6.82 -6.39 -0.90
CA ASP A 142 -7.29 -7.64 -0.32
C ASP A 142 -8.46 -7.34 0.63
N ILE A 143 -9.63 -7.84 0.29
CA ILE A 143 -10.86 -7.69 1.05
C ILE A 143 -11.23 -8.98 1.75
N ILE A 144 -11.94 -8.87 2.87
CA ILE A 144 -12.43 -10.03 3.61
C ILE A 144 -13.90 -10.21 3.28
N ILE A 145 -14.28 -11.40 2.83
CA ILE A 145 -15.66 -11.75 2.50
C ILE A 145 -16.06 -13.05 3.21
N ASN A 146 -17.37 -13.24 3.40
CA ASN A 146 -17.89 -14.48 3.99
C ASN A 146 -17.73 -15.65 3.02
N ASN A 147 -17.26 -16.78 3.54
CA ASN A 147 -17.13 -18.02 2.79
C ASN A 147 -18.51 -18.69 2.62
N LEU A 148 -19.12 -18.52 1.45
CA LEU A 148 -20.46 -19.04 1.16
C LEU A 148 -20.49 -20.57 0.99
N ASN A 149 -19.34 -21.22 0.82
CA ASN A 149 -19.26 -22.67 0.60
C ASN A 149 -19.46 -23.51 1.87
N ARG A 150 -19.59 -22.87 3.05
CA ARG A 150 -19.81 -23.55 4.35
C ARG A 150 -21.29 -23.75 4.71
N ARG A 151 -22.23 -23.43 3.82
CA ARG A 151 -23.68 -23.51 4.12
C ARG A 151 -24.32 -24.89 3.90
N TYR A 152 -23.52 -25.94 3.67
CA TYR A 152 -23.98 -27.33 3.60
C TYR A 152 -23.03 -28.26 4.35
#